data_AF-A0A2V8BIL1-F1
#
_entry.id   AF-A0A2V8BIL1-F1
#
_cell.length_a   1.000
_cell.length_b   1.000
_cell.length_c   1.000
_cell.angle_alpha   90.00
_cell.angle_beta   90.00
_cell.angle_gamma   90.00
#
_symmetry.space_group_name_H-M   'P 1'
#
loop_
_entity.id
_entity.type
_entity.pdbx_description
1 polymer ?
#
loop_
_entity_poly.entity_id
_entity_poly.type
_entity_poly.pdbx_seq_one_letter_code
_entity_poly.pdbx_strand_id
1 'polypeptide(L)'
;MIVHSPALEGGGDLVIGGRYGTVESARFFMASVLGAPDLAPRATALSPTKKATLYLIAGPTATPVAVTGGIPSLEKAVGDPEVANAPEWADAPEDRAWSTPEAGDVLRAMDRFHPIPNSPEFSSSWAEWLYFNGRTSDGRVRFYLTFMVGPASPSHGRRVAGVRLQLDRDGQTTSYSAGADIDEAKVLGTAPDLEIGGNRVRLDGLRYRIDLALPGAAGTLVLDARPGQSLPPAMIRGARGWLTGYTAPVLSGKVGGTLTVGRDRIAFQDAPGYHDHNWGFWKGVRWQWGQVAHDDLSFVYGRVFPPRDVADPDRIPGFLGVLGSKGPIGFSTAVSIEESGEHHILVHARGRAIDLDLAFAVERSARTAMSMTASASGTPFDFLQLGGEYRVTGHVGDRVLDFSARGAAETFRPH
;
A
#
# COMPACT_ATOMS: atom_id res chain seq x y z
N MET A 1 -7.25 -16.07 -9.96
CA MET A 1 -6.57 -17.06 -9.12
C MET A 1 -7.62 -18.05 -8.66
N ILE A 2 -7.34 -19.35 -8.81
CA ILE A 2 -8.23 -20.41 -8.33
C ILE A 2 -7.66 -20.89 -6.99
N VAL A 3 -8.52 -21.03 -5.98
CA VAL A 3 -8.17 -21.44 -4.62
C VAL A 3 -9.10 -22.57 -4.20
N HIS A 4 -8.57 -23.74 -3.85
CA HIS A 4 -9.39 -24.77 -3.20
C HIS A 4 -9.38 -24.59 -1.69
N SER A 5 -10.54 -24.67 -1.04
CA SER A 5 -10.66 -24.52 0.42
C SER A 5 -11.29 -25.77 1.05
N PRO A 6 -10.68 -26.34 2.12
CA PRO A 6 -11.27 -27.46 2.87
C PRO A 6 -12.63 -27.14 3.51
N ALA A 7 -12.94 -25.86 3.73
CA ALA A 7 -14.18 -25.42 4.36
C ALA A 7 -15.39 -25.41 3.41
N LEU A 8 -15.19 -25.76 2.13
CA LEU A 8 -16.26 -25.96 1.15
C LEU A 8 -16.63 -27.44 1.16
N GLU A 9 -17.55 -27.83 2.06
CA GLU A 9 -18.12 -29.18 2.08
C GLU A 9 -18.70 -29.51 0.69
N GLY A 10 -18.10 -30.48 -0.02
CA GLY A 10 -18.50 -30.88 -1.38
C GLY A 10 -17.51 -30.56 -2.51
N GLY A 11 -16.33 -29.97 -2.24
CA GLY A 11 -15.25 -29.82 -3.23
C GLY A 11 -15.48 -28.69 -4.23
N GLY A 12 -15.60 -27.46 -3.73
CA GLY A 12 -15.73 -26.26 -4.56
C GLY A 12 -14.43 -25.46 -4.72
N ASP A 13 -14.37 -24.70 -5.81
CA ASP A 13 -13.29 -23.75 -6.10
C ASP A 13 -13.70 -22.36 -5.61
N LEU A 14 -12.86 -21.71 -4.81
CA LEU A 14 -12.90 -20.26 -4.63
C LEU A 14 -12.07 -19.61 -5.73
N VAL A 15 -12.75 -19.12 -6.77
CA VAL A 15 -12.10 -18.23 -7.74
C VAL A 15 -11.92 -16.85 -7.10
N ILE A 16 -10.72 -16.56 -6.62
CA ILE A 16 -10.31 -15.18 -6.32
C ILE A 16 -9.99 -14.51 -7.65
N GLY A 17 -11.06 -14.03 -8.28
CA GLY A 17 -11.03 -12.99 -9.30
C GLY A 17 -11.53 -11.70 -8.67
N GLY A 18 -11.03 -10.55 -9.12
CA GLY A 18 -11.76 -9.32 -8.84
C GLY A 18 -13.17 -9.50 -9.40
N ARG A 19 -14.20 -8.97 -8.73
CA ARG A 19 -15.59 -8.90 -9.24
C ARG A 19 -15.68 -8.25 -10.64
N TYR A 20 -14.56 -7.67 -11.13
CA TYR A 20 -14.41 -6.94 -12.39
C TYR A 20 -13.12 -7.26 -13.19
N GLY A 21 -12.38 -8.35 -12.91
CA GLY A 21 -11.21 -8.70 -13.75
C GLY A 21 -9.98 -9.30 -13.03
N THR A 22 -8.81 -9.09 -13.63
CA THR A 22 -7.50 -9.60 -13.18
C THR A 22 -7.14 -9.14 -11.77
N VAL A 23 -6.61 -10.04 -10.95
CA VAL A 23 -5.91 -9.68 -9.72
C VAL A 23 -4.49 -9.27 -10.11
N GLU A 24 -4.24 -7.98 -10.34
CA GLU A 24 -2.91 -7.48 -10.73
C GLU A 24 -1.82 -7.90 -9.73
N SER A 25 -2.20 -8.07 -8.46
CA SER A 25 -1.34 -8.50 -7.36
C SER A 25 -1.38 -10.02 -7.10
N ALA A 26 -1.77 -10.86 -8.08
CA ALA A 26 -1.92 -12.31 -7.86
C ALA A 26 -0.67 -12.98 -7.28
N ARG A 27 0.51 -12.57 -7.74
CA ARG A 27 1.81 -13.01 -7.21
C ARG A 27 1.93 -12.74 -5.71
N PHE A 28 1.51 -11.56 -5.27
CA PHE A 28 1.54 -11.18 -3.85
C PHE A 28 0.51 -11.97 -3.03
N PHE A 29 -0.73 -12.08 -3.52
CA PHE A 29 -1.76 -12.82 -2.81
C PHE A 29 -1.35 -14.28 -2.59
N MET A 30 -0.73 -14.90 -3.61
CA MET A 30 -0.25 -16.27 -3.49
C MET A 30 0.97 -16.37 -2.55
N ALA A 31 2.03 -15.59 -2.79
CA ALA A 31 3.28 -15.72 -2.05
C ALA A 31 3.23 -15.17 -0.62
N SER A 32 2.55 -14.03 -0.42
CA SER A 32 2.64 -13.25 0.83
C SER A 32 1.39 -13.35 1.71
N VAL A 33 0.22 -13.67 1.14
CA VAL A 33 -1.04 -13.75 1.92
C VAL A 33 -1.42 -15.20 2.14
N LEU A 34 -1.71 -15.94 1.08
CA LEU A 34 -2.17 -17.32 1.17
C LEU A 34 -1.01 -18.30 1.43
N GLY A 35 0.23 -17.90 1.15
CA GLY A 35 1.43 -18.61 1.59
C GLY A 35 1.82 -18.37 3.05
N ALA A 36 1.19 -17.41 3.74
CA ALA A 36 1.54 -17.11 5.13
C ALA A 36 1.13 -18.26 6.07
N PRO A 37 1.94 -18.62 7.08
CA PRO A 37 1.69 -19.82 7.91
C PRO A 37 0.31 -19.87 8.57
N ASP A 38 -0.22 -18.71 9.00
CA ASP A 38 -1.53 -18.63 9.68
C ASP A 38 -2.72 -18.72 8.71
N LEU A 39 -2.49 -18.55 7.40
CA LEU A 39 -3.52 -18.58 6.36
C LEU A 39 -3.38 -19.76 5.39
N ALA A 40 -2.18 -20.29 5.18
CA ALA A 40 -1.88 -21.39 4.27
C ALA A 40 -2.71 -22.66 4.51
N PRO A 41 -2.97 -23.09 5.77
CA PRO A 41 -3.81 -24.26 6.03
C PRO A 41 -5.26 -24.11 5.53
N ARG A 42 -5.69 -22.89 5.16
CA ARG A 42 -7.04 -22.61 4.64
C ARG A 42 -7.17 -22.82 3.14
N ALA A 43 -6.06 -23.07 2.44
CA ALA A 43 -6.04 -23.36 1.00
C ALA A 43 -5.37 -24.72 0.74
N THR A 44 -6.03 -25.58 -0.03
CA THR A 44 -5.49 -26.89 -0.43
C THR A 44 -4.52 -26.75 -1.61
N ALA A 45 -4.87 -25.90 -2.58
CA ALA A 45 -4.02 -25.57 -3.73
C ALA A 45 -4.40 -24.18 -4.27
N LEU A 46 -3.43 -23.53 -4.92
CA LEU A 46 -3.54 -22.19 -5.49
C LEU A 46 -2.97 -22.21 -6.90
N SER A 47 -3.72 -21.68 -7.87
CA SER A 47 -3.21 -21.49 -9.23
C SER A 47 -3.44 -20.06 -9.75
N PRO A 48 -2.38 -19.37 -10.19
CA PRO A 48 -2.50 -18.14 -10.96
C PRO A 48 -2.78 -18.48 -12.43
N THR A 49 -3.85 -17.94 -12.97
CA THR A 49 -4.24 -18.16 -14.37
C THR A 49 -4.50 -16.82 -15.04
N LYS A 50 -4.03 -16.67 -16.28
CA LYS A 50 -4.29 -15.52 -17.15
C LYS A 50 -4.92 -15.99 -18.45
N LYS A 51 -5.99 -15.30 -18.85
CA LYS A 51 -6.62 -15.49 -20.17
C LYS A 51 -6.24 -14.33 -21.09
N ALA A 52 -5.95 -14.63 -22.34
CA ALA A 52 -5.66 -13.65 -23.37
C ALA A 52 -6.21 -14.10 -24.73
N THR A 53 -6.35 -13.17 -25.66
CA THR A 53 -6.58 -13.49 -27.06
C THR A 53 -5.27 -13.34 -27.80
N LEU A 54 -4.77 -14.43 -28.38
CA LEU A 54 -3.67 -14.41 -29.35
C LEU A 54 -4.22 -14.53 -30.76
N TYR A 55 -3.41 -14.18 -31.75
CA TYR A 55 -3.79 -14.32 -33.15
C TYR A 55 -2.86 -15.32 -33.83
N LEU A 56 -3.43 -16.39 -34.37
CA LEU A 56 -2.72 -17.30 -35.26
C LEU A 56 -2.68 -16.66 -36.64
N ILE A 57 -1.47 -16.36 -37.13
CA ILE A 57 -1.25 -15.75 -38.43
C ILE A 57 -0.89 -16.84 -39.43
N ALA A 58 -1.74 -17.03 -40.44
CA ALA A 58 -1.52 -17.97 -41.53
C ALA A 58 -1.73 -17.23 -42.87
N GLY A 59 -0.63 -16.80 -43.49
CA GLY A 59 -0.68 -15.95 -44.69
C GLY A 59 -1.35 -14.60 -44.41
N PRO A 60 -2.35 -14.16 -45.21
CA PRO A 60 -3.07 -12.91 -44.96
C PRO A 60 -4.16 -13.02 -43.87
N THR A 61 -4.38 -14.22 -43.30
CA THR A 61 -5.45 -14.47 -42.33
C THR A 61 -4.93 -14.39 -40.91
N ALA A 62 -5.62 -13.62 -40.06
CA ALA A 62 -5.41 -13.57 -38.61
C ALA A 62 -6.63 -14.17 -37.91
N THR A 63 -6.46 -15.31 -37.25
CA THR A 63 -7.53 -15.98 -36.50
C THR A 63 -7.35 -15.74 -35.01
N PRO A 64 -8.30 -15.11 -34.30
CA PRO A 64 -8.23 -14.97 -32.85
C PRO A 64 -8.40 -16.32 -32.17
N VAL A 65 -7.55 -16.61 -31.19
CA VAL A 65 -7.57 -17.81 -30.36
C VAL A 65 -7.55 -17.36 -28.91
N ALA A 66 -8.54 -17.81 -28.13
CA ALA A 66 -8.52 -17.64 -26.68
C ALA A 66 -7.48 -18.60 -26.11
N VAL A 67 -6.53 -18.08 -25.35
CA VAL A 67 -5.51 -18.86 -24.68
C VAL A 67 -5.60 -18.64 -23.18
N THR A 68 -5.32 -19.71 -22.44
CA THR A 68 -5.14 -19.71 -21.00
C THR A 68 -3.68 -20.04 -20.73
N GLY A 69 -3.06 -19.34 -19.79
CA GLY A 69 -1.73 -19.66 -19.31
C GLY A 69 -1.68 -19.56 -17.80
N GLY A 70 -1.01 -20.53 -17.17
CA GLY A 70 -0.68 -20.54 -15.77
C GLY A 70 0.61 -21.29 -15.52
N ILE A 71 0.88 -21.56 -14.24
CA ILE A 71 2.07 -22.30 -13.82
C ILE A 71 1.74 -23.79 -13.85
N PRO A 72 2.46 -24.63 -14.62
CA PRO A 72 2.04 -26.01 -14.89
C PRO A 72 1.82 -26.84 -13.64
N SER A 73 2.74 -26.78 -12.68
CA SER A 73 2.62 -27.51 -11.41
C SER A 73 1.43 -27.05 -10.58
N LEU A 74 1.11 -25.75 -10.61
CA LEU A 74 0.01 -25.16 -9.85
C LEU A 74 -1.36 -25.45 -10.50
N GLU A 75 -1.45 -25.41 -11.83
CA GLU A 75 -2.64 -25.82 -12.57
C GLU A 75 -2.94 -27.32 -12.36
N LYS A 76 -1.90 -28.17 -12.33
CA LYS A 76 -2.03 -29.59 -11.93
C LYS A 76 -2.50 -29.74 -10.49
N ALA A 77 -1.99 -28.92 -9.57
CA ALA A 77 -2.35 -28.98 -8.15
C ALA A 77 -3.82 -28.60 -7.88
N VAL A 78 -4.42 -27.73 -8.71
CA VAL A 78 -5.87 -27.44 -8.68
C VAL A 78 -6.70 -28.38 -9.56
N GLY A 79 -6.08 -29.42 -10.12
CA GLY A 79 -6.80 -30.44 -10.89
C GLY A 79 -7.32 -29.97 -12.25
N ASP A 80 -6.67 -29.00 -12.89
CA ASP A 80 -7.09 -28.53 -14.21
C ASP A 80 -7.02 -29.67 -15.25
N PRO A 81 -8.16 -30.06 -15.87
CA PRO A 81 -8.23 -31.22 -16.75
C PRO A 81 -7.48 -31.02 -18.08
N GLU A 82 -7.25 -29.78 -18.52
CA GLU A 82 -6.50 -29.51 -19.75
C GLU A 82 -5.02 -29.86 -19.58
N VAL A 83 -4.52 -29.78 -18.34
CA VAL A 83 -3.09 -29.91 -18.03
C VAL A 83 -2.75 -31.21 -17.29
N ALA A 84 -3.75 -31.82 -16.63
CA ALA A 84 -3.58 -32.97 -15.75
C ALA A 84 -2.90 -34.17 -16.44
N ASN A 85 -3.13 -34.34 -17.75
CA ASN A 85 -2.60 -35.45 -18.54
C ASN A 85 -1.45 -35.05 -19.48
N ALA A 86 -0.87 -33.86 -19.31
CA ALA A 86 0.26 -33.36 -20.11
C ALA A 86 1.57 -33.43 -19.31
N PRO A 87 2.28 -34.57 -19.25
CA PRO A 87 3.48 -34.73 -18.43
C PRO A 87 4.66 -33.87 -18.92
N GLU A 88 4.75 -33.62 -20.21
CA GLU A 88 5.76 -32.73 -20.81
C GLU A 88 5.59 -31.26 -20.42
N TRP A 89 4.40 -30.87 -19.99
CA TRP A 89 4.16 -29.50 -19.54
C TRP A 89 4.59 -29.34 -18.07
N ALA A 90 5.84 -28.94 -17.87
CA ALA A 90 6.47 -28.75 -16.57
C ALA A 90 6.91 -27.30 -16.38
N ASP A 91 7.06 -26.89 -15.12
CA ASP A 91 7.51 -25.54 -14.75
C ASP A 91 8.85 -25.20 -15.41
N ALA A 92 8.89 -24.05 -16.07
CA ALA A 92 10.12 -23.41 -16.49
C ALA A 92 10.80 -22.72 -15.28
N PRO A 93 12.10 -22.40 -15.36
CA PRO A 93 12.78 -21.60 -14.32
C PRO A 93 12.06 -20.29 -13.99
N GLU A 94 11.45 -19.64 -14.99
CA GLU A 94 10.69 -18.40 -14.85
C GLU A 94 9.40 -18.60 -14.05
N ASP A 95 8.74 -19.76 -14.16
CA ASP A 95 7.53 -20.10 -13.39
C ASP A 95 7.86 -20.24 -11.90
N ARG A 96 9.01 -20.85 -11.60
CA ARG A 96 9.52 -20.97 -10.23
C ARG A 96 9.88 -19.60 -9.67
N ALA A 97 10.62 -18.78 -10.44
CA ALA A 97 10.94 -17.42 -10.03
C ALA A 97 9.66 -16.58 -9.77
N TRP A 98 8.61 -16.79 -10.56
CA TRP A 98 7.32 -16.12 -10.37
C TRP A 98 6.62 -16.59 -9.09
N SER A 99 6.52 -17.91 -8.86
CA SER A 99 5.74 -18.51 -7.77
C SER A 99 6.41 -18.44 -6.40
N THR A 100 7.75 -18.46 -6.36
CA THR A 100 8.54 -18.32 -5.13
C THR A 100 9.51 -17.15 -5.25
N PRO A 101 9.00 -15.90 -5.27
CA PRO A 101 9.84 -14.72 -5.39
C PRO A 101 10.70 -14.47 -4.15
N GLU A 102 11.89 -13.90 -4.37
CA GLU A 102 12.63 -13.25 -3.29
C GLU A 102 11.82 -12.08 -2.72
N ALA A 103 11.87 -11.86 -1.41
CA ALA A 103 11.05 -10.86 -0.75
C ALA A 103 11.28 -9.42 -1.28
N GLY A 104 12.52 -9.10 -1.68
CA GLY A 104 12.84 -7.82 -2.31
C GLY A 104 12.19 -7.63 -3.69
N ASP A 105 12.01 -8.70 -4.46
CA ASP A 105 11.30 -8.64 -5.74
C ASP A 105 9.81 -8.43 -5.55
N VAL A 106 9.24 -8.95 -4.46
CA VAL A 106 7.86 -8.68 -4.08
C VAL A 106 7.67 -7.19 -3.73
N LEU A 107 8.60 -6.60 -2.95
CA LEU A 107 8.57 -5.17 -2.64
C LEU A 107 8.71 -4.32 -3.91
N ARG A 108 9.71 -4.59 -4.75
CA ARG A 108 9.89 -3.87 -6.01
C ARG A 108 8.69 -4.00 -6.94
N ALA A 109 8.05 -5.17 -6.94
CA ALA A 109 6.85 -5.38 -7.73
C ALA A 109 5.62 -4.63 -7.17
N MET A 110 5.45 -4.50 -5.87
CA MET A 110 4.28 -3.78 -5.33
C MET A 110 4.46 -2.27 -5.35
N ASP A 111 5.70 -1.81 -5.16
CA ASP A 111 6.04 -0.42 -4.92
C ASP A 111 6.51 0.24 -6.23
N ARG A 112 5.56 0.50 -7.12
CA ARG A 112 5.84 1.01 -8.48
C ARG A 112 4.96 2.18 -8.83
N PHE A 113 5.49 3.10 -9.62
CA PHE A 113 4.72 4.20 -10.18
C PHE A 113 3.84 3.72 -11.34
N HIS A 114 2.70 4.39 -11.52
CA HIS A 114 1.69 3.99 -12.50
C HIS A 114 1.56 5.01 -13.63
N PRO A 115 1.25 4.55 -14.86
CA PRO A 115 0.87 5.46 -15.95
C PRO A 115 -0.43 6.17 -15.58
N ILE A 116 -0.56 7.44 -15.98
CA ILE A 116 -1.79 8.19 -15.76
C ILE A 116 -2.91 7.55 -16.60
N PRO A 117 -4.01 7.07 -15.99
CA PRO A 117 -5.13 6.53 -16.74
C PRO A 117 -5.72 7.58 -17.67
N ASN A 118 -6.20 7.14 -18.84
CA ASN A 118 -6.89 8.02 -19.77
C ASN A 118 -8.27 8.41 -19.22
N SER A 119 -8.30 9.44 -18.39
CA SER A 119 -9.53 9.99 -17.79
C SER A 119 -9.42 11.52 -17.73
N PRO A 120 -9.72 12.21 -18.85
CA PRO A 120 -9.48 13.65 -19.01
C PRO A 120 -10.10 14.51 -17.89
N GLU A 121 -11.31 14.16 -17.43
CA GLU A 121 -12.04 14.82 -16.34
C GLU A 121 -11.23 14.90 -15.03
N PHE A 122 -10.43 13.87 -14.74
CA PHE A 122 -9.70 13.73 -13.48
C PHE A 122 -8.19 13.95 -13.61
N SER A 123 -7.68 14.03 -14.84
CA SER A 123 -6.24 14.05 -15.17
C SER A 123 -5.40 15.03 -14.34
N SER A 124 -5.92 16.24 -14.09
CA SER A 124 -5.23 17.27 -13.30
C SER A 124 -5.11 16.96 -11.81
N SER A 125 -5.92 16.01 -11.31
CA SER A 125 -5.92 15.57 -9.91
C SER A 125 -5.15 14.26 -9.69
N TRP A 126 -4.50 13.75 -10.74
CA TRP A 126 -3.64 12.59 -10.59
C TRP A 126 -2.46 12.93 -9.69
N ALA A 127 -2.29 12.15 -8.63
CA ALA A 127 -1.10 12.19 -7.80
C ALA A 127 -0.75 10.79 -7.31
N GLU A 128 0.52 10.59 -7.11
CA GLU A 128 1.10 9.33 -6.67
C GLU A 128 2.28 9.64 -5.78
N TRP A 129 2.38 8.98 -4.62
CA TRP A 129 3.43 9.30 -3.66
C TRP A 129 3.94 8.11 -2.89
N LEU A 130 5.24 8.13 -2.63
CA LEU A 130 5.91 7.33 -1.61
C LEU A 130 5.93 8.16 -0.33
N TYR A 131 5.33 7.64 0.73
CA TYR A 131 5.32 8.30 2.02
C TYR A 131 6.02 7.45 3.06
N PHE A 132 6.96 8.07 3.76
CA PHE A 132 7.76 7.49 4.82
C PHE A 132 7.50 8.29 6.09
N ASN A 133 7.36 7.59 7.21
CA ASN A 133 7.42 8.25 8.50
C ASN A 133 8.21 7.41 9.49
N GLY A 134 8.71 8.10 10.51
CA GLY A 134 9.49 7.48 11.56
C GLY A 134 9.78 8.48 12.66
N ARG A 135 10.45 8.02 13.71
CA ARG A 135 10.74 8.83 14.90
C ARG A 135 12.10 8.49 15.45
N THR A 136 12.66 9.37 16.27
CA THR A 136 13.82 9.05 17.11
C THR A 136 13.43 8.03 18.19
N SER A 137 14.43 7.33 18.75
CA SER A 137 14.22 6.31 19.79
C SER A 137 13.56 6.88 21.06
N ASP A 138 13.87 8.13 21.40
CA ASP A 138 13.22 8.88 22.49
C ASP A 138 11.83 9.42 22.13
N GLY A 139 11.41 9.28 20.87
CA GLY A 139 10.13 9.74 20.34
C GLY A 139 9.96 11.26 20.21
N ARG A 140 10.99 12.06 20.52
CA ARG A 140 10.93 13.54 20.53
C ARG A 140 10.88 14.16 19.15
N VAL A 141 11.52 13.51 18.17
CA VAL A 141 11.48 13.94 16.77
C VAL A 141 10.68 12.92 15.98
N ARG A 142 9.73 13.39 15.20
CA ARG A 142 9.03 12.61 14.18
C ARG A 142 9.25 13.26 12.82
N PHE A 143 9.52 12.45 11.80
CA PHE A 143 9.55 12.92 10.43
C PHE A 143 8.38 12.34 9.63
N TYR A 144 7.93 13.13 8.67
CA TYR A 144 7.03 12.73 7.60
C TYR A 144 7.69 13.14 6.30
N LEU A 145 7.90 12.20 5.40
CA LEU A 145 8.62 12.42 4.16
C LEU A 145 7.79 11.89 3.01
N THR A 146 7.50 12.76 2.05
CA THR A 146 6.73 12.41 0.87
C THR A 146 7.56 12.69 -0.38
N PHE A 147 7.75 11.68 -1.22
CA PHE A 147 8.11 11.86 -2.62
C PHE A 147 6.85 11.75 -3.46
N MET A 148 6.51 12.80 -4.19
CA MET A 148 5.24 12.92 -4.89
C MET A 148 5.48 13.18 -6.37
N VAL A 149 4.75 12.44 -7.20
CA VAL A 149 4.66 12.64 -8.64
C VAL A 149 3.20 12.96 -8.97
N GLY A 150 2.97 14.17 -9.43
CA GLY A 150 1.66 14.72 -9.75
C GLY A 150 1.25 14.47 -11.21
N PRO A 151 0.39 15.35 -11.77
CA PRO A 151 -0.12 15.20 -13.13
C PRO A 151 0.97 15.46 -14.19
N ALA A 152 0.62 15.22 -15.45
CA ALA A 152 1.44 15.60 -16.59
C ALA A 152 1.73 17.12 -16.55
N SER A 153 2.98 17.49 -16.78
CA SER A 153 3.38 18.89 -16.93
C SER A 153 3.06 19.37 -18.37
N PRO A 154 3.08 20.70 -18.62
CA PRO A 154 3.01 21.23 -19.98
C PRO A 154 4.13 20.74 -20.92
N SER A 155 5.27 20.32 -20.37
CA SER A 155 6.36 19.72 -21.14
C SER A 155 6.04 18.25 -21.46
N HIS A 156 6.10 17.91 -22.74
CA HIS A 156 5.77 16.56 -23.23
C HIS A 156 6.58 15.46 -22.53
N GLY A 157 5.91 14.38 -22.12
CA GLY A 157 6.53 13.23 -21.47
C GLY A 157 7.07 13.50 -20.06
N ARG A 158 6.62 14.59 -19.40
CA ARG A 158 7.06 14.94 -18.04
C ARG A 158 5.90 15.04 -17.06
N ARG A 159 6.18 14.79 -15.79
CA ARG A 159 5.25 14.97 -14.66
C ARG A 159 5.79 16.02 -13.69
N VAL A 160 4.89 16.81 -13.11
CA VAL A 160 5.25 17.73 -12.00
C VAL A 160 5.52 16.88 -10.76
N ALA A 161 6.63 17.12 -10.06
CA ALA A 161 7.00 16.32 -8.90
C ALA A 161 7.59 17.17 -7.76
N GLY A 162 7.51 16.65 -6.54
CA GLY A 162 8.01 17.31 -5.35
C GLY A 162 8.41 16.36 -4.24
N VAL A 163 9.30 16.82 -3.39
CA VAL A 163 9.68 16.15 -2.14
C VAL A 163 9.37 17.09 -0.99
N ARG A 164 8.71 16.58 0.04
CA ARG A 164 8.42 17.32 1.26
C ARG A 164 8.87 16.52 2.48
N LEU A 165 9.71 17.13 3.30
CA LEU A 165 10.07 16.65 4.63
C LEU A 165 9.40 17.57 5.66
N GLN A 166 8.61 17.00 6.55
CA GLN A 166 8.13 17.66 7.76
C GLN A 166 8.83 17.04 8.98
N LEU A 167 9.28 17.89 9.89
CA LEU A 167 9.81 17.48 11.19
C LEU A 167 8.93 18.06 12.28
N ASP A 168 8.33 17.18 13.07
CA ASP A 168 7.70 17.51 14.34
C ASP A 168 8.76 17.33 15.45
N ARG A 169 9.08 18.42 16.15
CA ARG A 169 10.04 18.44 17.26
C ARG A 169 9.34 19.04 18.47
N ASP A 170 9.00 18.19 19.43
CA ASP A 170 8.27 18.58 20.64
C ASP A 170 7.00 19.41 20.33
N GLY A 171 6.23 18.99 19.33
CA GLY A 171 4.98 19.64 18.90
C GLY A 171 5.13 20.84 17.97
N GLN A 172 6.36 21.26 17.66
CA GLN A 172 6.64 22.29 16.65
C GLN A 172 6.95 21.63 15.31
N THR A 173 6.13 21.91 14.29
CA THR A 173 6.31 21.36 12.95
C THR A 173 7.04 22.35 12.04
N THR A 174 8.14 21.92 11.44
CA THR A 174 8.80 22.63 10.32
C THR A 174 8.70 21.82 9.03
N SER A 175 8.67 22.50 7.88
CA SER A 175 8.54 21.87 6.56
C SER A 175 9.65 22.34 5.62
N TYR A 176 10.21 21.41 4.87
CA TYR A 176 11.23 21.61 3.84
C TYR A 176 10.74 20.97 2.55
N SER A 177 10.94 21.62 1.42
CA SER A 177 10.45 21.09 0.15
C SER A 177 11.33 21.50 -1.03
N ALA A 178 11.34 20.63 -2.04
CA ALA A 178 11.92 20.90 -3.35
C ALA A 178 10.97 20.34 -4.42
N GLY A 179 11.01 20.91 -5.62
CA GLY A 179 10.19 20.48 -6.75
C GLY A 179 11.03 20.38 -8.02
N ALA A 180 10.57 19.56 -8.96
CA ALA A 180 11.14 19.44 -10.30
C ALA A 180 10.10 18.88 -11.26
N ASP A 181 10.25 19.19 -12.55
CA ASP A 181 9.62 18.37 -13.60
C ASP A 181 10.49 17.14 -13.84
N ILE A 182 9.91 15.96 -13.91
CA ILE A 182 10.63 14.69 -14.10
C ILE A 182 10.13 13.93 -15.33
N ASP A 183 11.01 13.12 -15.92
CA ASP A 183 10.69 12.28 -17.08
C ASP A 183 9.77 11.12 -16.68
N GLU A 184 8.62 11.00 -17.34
CA GLU A 184 7.63 9.96 -17.06
C GLU A 184 8.16 8.55 -17.35
N ALA A 185 8.87 8.35 -18.46
CA ALA A 185 9.41 7.05 -18.84
C ALA A 185 10.43 6.56 -17.80
N LYS A 186 11.23 7.47 -17.23
CA LYS A 186 12.15 7.14 -16.12
C LYS A 186 11.38 6.70 -14.87
N VAL A 187 10.34 7.44 -14.48
CA VAL A 187 9.50 7.11 -13.31
C VAL A 187 8.84 5.74 -13.45
N LEU A 188 8.27 5.45 -14.61
CA LEU A 188 7.60 4.18 -14.89
C LEU A 188 8.58 3.00 -15.04
N GLY A 189 9.82 3.28 -15.45
CA GLY A 189 10.83 2.26 -15.73
C GLY A 189 11.70 1.84 -14.54
N THR A 190 11.69 2.55 -13.41
CA THR A 190 12.69 2.37 -12.34
C THR A 190 12.13 2.12 -10.93
N ALA A 191 10.96 1.49 -10.81
CA ALA A 191 10.28 1.28 -9.53
C ALA A 191 11.13 0.66 -8.38
N PRO A 192 10.98 1.13 -7.12
CA PRO A 192 10.48 2.43 -6.65
C PRO A 192 11.54 3.56 -6.71
N ASP A 193 12.67 3.34 -7.39
CA ASP A 193 13.75 4.32 -7.46
C ASP A 193 13.27 5.61 -8.12
N LEU A 194 13.45 6.72 -7.40
CA LEU A 194 12.96 8.02 -7.82
C LEU A 194 13.96 9.10 -7.43
N GLU A 195 14.08 10.10 -8.30
CA GLU A 195 14.94 11.26 -8.10
C GLU A 195 14.17 12.53 -8.46
N ILE A 196 14.08 13.46 -7.50
CA ILE A 196 13.38 14.73 -7.65
C ILE A 196 14.26 15.84 -7.06
N GLY A 197 14.75 16.75 -7.90
CA GLY A 197 15.51 17.93 -7.46
C GLY A 197 16.72 17.59 -6.57
N GLY A 198 17.46 16.53 -6.90
CA GLY A 198 18.62 16.07 -6.11
C GLY A 198 18.29 15.19 -4.90
N ASN A 199 17.01 15.00 -4.57
CA ASN A 199 16.55 14.08 -3.53
C ASN A 199 16.27 12.72 -4.16
N ARG A 200 16.58 11.65 -3.46
CA ARG A 200 16.51 10.30 -4.02
C ARG A 200 15.93 9.29 -3.04
N VAL A 201 15.16 8.34 -3.57
CA VAL A 201 14.91 7.05 -2.94
C VAL A 201 15.38 5.93 -3.86
N ARG A 202 15.91 4.87 -3.26
CA ARG A 202 16.30 3.61 -3.92
C ARG A 202 15.87 2.42 -3.09
N LEU A 203 15.48 1.33 -3.73
CA LEU A 203 15.25 0.04 -3.07
C LEU A 203 16.31 -0.98 -3.50
N ASP A 204 17.08 -1.48 -2.53
CA ASP A 204 18.03 -2.59 -2.70
C ASP A 204 17.65 -3.74 -1.77
N GLY A 205 17.23 -4.87 -2.35
CA GLY A 205 16.62 -5.97 -1.62
C GLY A 205 15.42 -5.51 -0.77
N LEU A 206 15.62 -5.43 0.54
CA LEU A 206 14.61 -5.00 1.53
C LEU A 206 14.94 -3.64 2.17
N ARG A 207 15.97 -2.94 1.67
CA ARG A 207 16.45 -1.68 2.22
C ARG A 207 16.10 -0.53 1.30
N TYR A 208 15.28 0.39 1.80
CA TYR A 208 15.11 1.70 1.19
C TYR A 208 16.25 2.60 1.64
N ARG A 209 16.97 3.19 0.69
CA ARG A 209 17.94 4.27 0.94
C ARG A 209 17.38 5.58 0.42
N ILE A 210 17.38 6.58 1.27
CA ILE A 210 16.80 7.89 1.01
C ILE A 210 17.89 8.95 1.22
N ASP A 211 18.29 9.64 0.16
CA ASP A 211 19.26 10.73 0.21
C ASP A 211 18.51 12.06 -0.02
N LEU A 212 18.61 12.99 0.94
CA LEU A 212 17.89 14.28 0.95
C LEU A 212 18.85 15.45 0.78
N ALA A 213 18.45 16.39 -0.07
CA ALA A 213 19.14 17.63 -0.41
C ALA A 213 18.14 18.79 -0.49
N LEU A 214 17.27 18.92 0.52
CA LEU A 214 16.27 19.98 0.57
C LEU A 214 16.91 21.30 1.03
N PRO A 215 16.42 22.46 0.57
CA PRO A 215 16.84 23.74 1.12
C PRO A 215 16.62 23.77 2.64
N GLY A 216 17.71 23.89 3.42
CA GLY A 216 17.66 23.92 4.89
C GLY A 216 17.63 22.57 5.60
N ALA A 217 17.51 21.44 4.89
CA ALA A 217 17.55 20.10 5.46
C ALA A 217 18.17 19.07 4.50
N ALA A 218 19.22 18.37 4.92
CA ALA A 218 19.90 17.38 4.09
C ALA A 218 20.36 16.17 4.92
N GLY A 219 20.63 15.04 4.27
CA GLY A 219 21.14 13.85 4.95
C GLY A 219 20.75 12.55 4.27
N THR A 220 20.97 11.43 4.96
CA THR A 220 20.61 10.10 4.47
C THR A 220 19.80 9.39 5.53
N LEU A 221 18.67 8.83 5.13
CA LEU A 221 17.87 7.90 5.91
C LEU A 221 17.90 6.52 5.24
N VAL A 222 17.81 5.48 6.05
CA VAL A 222 17.56 4.13 5.57
C VAL A 222 16.32 3.60 6.27
N LEU A 223 15.48 2.84 5.55
CA LEU A 223 14.37 2.08 6.12
C LEU A 223 14.54 0.62 5.73
N ASP A 224 14.78 -0.22 6.73
CA ASP A 224 14.86 -1.67 6.58
C ASP A 224 13.47 -2.28 6.73
N ALA A 225 12.99 -2.91 5.66
CA ALA A 225 11.75 -3.68 5.63
C ALA A 225 11.96 -5.09 6.21
N ARG A 226 10.86 -5.72 6.61
CA ARG A 226 10.82 -7.10 7.08
C ARG A 226 9.94 -7.93 6.15
N PRO A 227 10.37 -9.15 5.75
CA PRO A 227 9.51 -10.05 5.00
C PRO A 227 8.18 -10.30 5.74
N GLY A 228 7.08 -10.39 4.99
CA GLY A 228 5.76 -10.67 5.55
C GLY A 228 5.07 -9.50 6.26
N GLN A 229 5.68 -8.30 6.34
CA GLN A 229 5.08 -7.12 6.96
C GLN A 229 4.65 -6.05 5.94
N SER A 230 4.07 -6.50 4.82
CA SER A 230 3.57 -5.64 3.75
C SER A 230 2.07 -5.83 3.54
N LEU A 231 1.34 -4.73 3.35
CA LEU A 231 -0.04 -4.75 2.88
C LEU A 231 -0.05 -4.82 1.34
N PRO A 232 -0.83 -5.71 0.70
CA PRO A 232 -0.92 -5.77 -0.75
C PRO A 232 -1.42 -4.46 -1.37
N PRO A 233 -1.08 -4.22 -2.65
CA PRO A 233 -1.78 -3.23 -3.45
C PRO A 233 -3.27 -3.52 -3.52
N ALA A 234 -4.08 -2.53 -3.15
CA ALA A 234 -5.52 -2.49 -3.33
C ALA A 234 -5.90 -1.32 -4.23
N MET A 235 -6.96 -1.48 -5.01
CA MET A 235 -7.50 -0.44 -5.87
C MET A 235 -9.02 -0.34 -5.72
N ILE A 236 -9.50 0.89 -5.71
CA ILE A 236 -10.91 1.24 -5.76
C ILE A 236 -11.15 1.90 -7.11
N ARG A 237 -12.18 1.44 -7.83
CA ARG A 237 -12.59 1.98 -9.12
C ARG A 237 -14.00 2.54 -9.00
N GLY A 238 -14.24 3.64 -9.71
CA GLY A 238 -15.52 4.33 -9.79
C GLY A 238 -15.96 4.53 -11.24
N ALA A 239 -17.02 5.32 -11.40
CA ALA A 239 -17.52 5.70 -12.71
C ALA A 239 -16.50 6.53 -13.51
N ARG A 240 -16.68 6.58 -14.83
CA ARG A 240 -15.93 7.46 -15.76
C ARG A 240 -14.40 7.30 -15.71
N GLY A 241 -13.93 6.13 -15.31
CA GLY A 241 -12.50 5.81 -15.22
C GLY A 241 -11.83 6.28 -13.92
N TRP A 242 -12.59 6.80 -12.95
CA TRP A 242 -12.03 7.19 -11.65
C TRP A 242 -11.42 5.99 -10.92
N LEU A 243 -10.25 6.20 -10.31
CA LEU A 243 -9.60 5.21 -9.47
C LEU A 243 -8.70 5.85 -8.41
N THR A 244 -8.49 5.09 -7.34
CA THR A 244 -7.43 5.30 -6.36
C THR A 244 -6.92 3.96 -5.85
N GLY A 245 -5.70 3.90 -5.39
CA GLY A 245 -5.11 2.72 -4.82
C GLY A 245 -4.03 3.04 -3.80
N TYR A 246 -3.71 2.02 -3.02
CA TYR A 246 -2.73 2.10 -1.94
C TYR A 246 -2.09 0.74 -1.73
N THR A 247 -0.87 0.75 -1.21
CA THR A 247 -0.13 -0.40 -0.71
C THR A 247 0.71 0.07 0.48
N ALA A 248 1.08 -0.82 1.39
CA ALA A 248 2.00 -0.48 2.47
C ALA A 248 3.18 -1.45 2.44
N PRO A 249 4.27 -1.12 1.72
CA PRO A 249 5.41 -2.01 1.59
C PRO A 249 6.09 -2.30 2.94
N VAL A 250 6.06 -1.33 3.87
CA VAL A 250 6.67 -1.47 5.20
C VAL A 250 5.70 -0.99 6.28
N LEU A 251 4.94 -1.90 6.88
CA LEU A 251 4.09 -1.56 8.04
C LEU A 251 4.89 -1.35 9.32
N SER A 252 5.96 -2.12 9.50
CA SER A 252 6.90 -1.98 10.61
C SER A 252 8.32 -2.28 10.14
N GLY A 253 9.15 -1.25 10.14
CA GLY A 253 10.54 -1.31 9.75
C GLY A 253 11.45 -0.59 10.73
N LYS A 254 12.75 -0.59 10.40
CA LYS A 254 13.78 0.10 11.18
C LYS A 254 14.37 1.26 10.40
N VAL A 255 14.26 2.46 10.95
CA VAL A 255 14.88 3.67 10.42
C VAL A 255 16.24 3.87 11.05
N GLY A 256 17.23 4.06 10.19
CA GLY A 256 18.56 4.52 10.56
C GLY A 256 18.97 5.77 9.78
N GLY A 257 20.06 6.41 10.20
CA GLY A 257 20.70 7.47 9.44
C GLY A 257 20.75 8.81 10.16
N THR A 258 20.88 9.89 9.40
CA THR A 258 21.06 11.23 9.95
C THR A 258 20.44 12.28 9.04
N LEU A 259 19.77 13.26 9.64
CA LEU A 259 19.42 14.53 9.01
C LEU A 259 20.20 15.68 9.65
N THR A 260 20.61 16.65 8.84
CA THR A 260 21.18 17.92 9.26
C THR A 260 20.18 19.02 8.90
N VAL A 261 19.78 19.81 9.89
CA VAL A 261 18.82 20.92 9.74
C VAL A 261 19.43 22.18 10.32
N GLY A 262 19.81 23.13 9.46
CA GLY A 262 20.64 24.25 9.88
C GLY A 262 21.97 23.76 10.47
N ARG A 263 22.15 23.93 11.80
CA ARG A 263 23.32 23.43 12.54
C ARG A 263 23.03 22.16 13.34
N ASP A 264 21.77 21.76 13.44
CA ASP A 264 21.36 20.61 14.25
C ASP A 264 21.56 19.31 13.48
N ARG A 265 22.08 18.30 14.16
CA ARG A 265 22.20 16.94 13.64
C ARG A 265 21.24 16.02 14.38
N ILE A 266 20.32 15.40 13.64
CA ILE A 266 19.31 14.48 14.15
C ILE A 266 19.70 13.07 13.71
N ALA A 267 19.95 12.17 14.65
CA ALA A 267 20.31 10.78 14.38
C ALA A 267 19.12 9.86 14.61
N PHE A 268 18.95 8.89 13.70
CA PHE A 268 18.00 7.80 13.82
C PHE A 268 18.79 6.50 14.00
N GLN A 269 18.47 5.77 15.07
CA GLN A 269 19.18 4.55 15.47
C GLN A 269 18.16 3.44 15.68
N ASP A 270 17.99 2.57 14.67
CA ASP A 270 17.08 1.43 14.66
C ASP A 270 15.67 1.74 15.21
N ALA A 271 15.19 2.93 14.85
CA ALA A 271 13.95 3.45 15.36
C ALA A 271 12.76 2.98 14.51
N PRO A 272 11.52 2.98 15.03
CA PRO A 272 10.36 2.52 14.27
C PRO A 272 10.14 3.35 12.99
N GLY A 273 9.91 2.64 11.88
CA GLY A 273 9.63 3.23 10.57
C GLY A 273 8.43 2.60 9.88
N TYR A 274 7.84 3.38 9.00
CA TYR A 274 6.68 3.02 8.19
C TYR A 274 6.83 3.58 6.77
N HIS A 275 6.32 2.84 5.80
CA HIS A 275 6.21 3.28 4.42
C HIS A 275 4.92 2.78 3.76
N ASP A 276 4.19 3.70 3.12
CA ASP A 276 3.15 3.39 2.15
C ASP A 276 3.34 4.11 0.81
N HIS A 277 2.60 3.62 -0.18
CA HIS A 277 2.54 4.17 -1.51
C HIS A 277 1.08 4.24 -1.95
N ASN A 278 0.65 5.43 -2.34
CA ASN A 278 -0.71 5.72 -2.75
C ASN A 278 -0.71 6.35 -4.15
N TRP A 279 -1.72 6.04 -4.97
CA TRP A 279 -1.90 6.58 -6.32
C TRP A 279 -3.38 6.83 -6.63
N GLY A 280 -3.68 7.71 -7.58
CA GLY A 280 -5.04 7.89 -8.07
C GLY A 280 -5.42 9.33 -8.38
N PHE A 281 -6.73 9.51 -8.57
CA PHE A 281 -7.37 10.81 -8.72
C PHE A 281 -7.92 11.29 -7.38
N TRP A 282 -7.30 12.33 -6.82
CA TRP A 282 -7.51 12.72 -5.41
C TRP A 282 -8.51 13.84 -5.19
N LYS A 283 -8.99 14.49 -6.25
CA LYS A 283 -9.96 15.59 -6.15
C LYS A 283 -11.21 15.13 -5.41
N GLY A 284 -11.53 15.78 -4.29
CA GLY A 284 -12.69 15.47 -3.45
C GLY A 284 -12.61 14.15 -2.68
N VAL A 285 -11.46 13.46 -2.72
CA VAL A 285 -11.23 12.23 -1.95
C VAL A 285 -10.87 12.60 -0.51
N ARG A 286 -11.45 11.87 0.45
CA ARG A 286 -11.04 11.88 1.85
C ARG A 286 -10.71 10.47 2.29
N TRP A 287 -9.98 10.33 3.38
CA TRP A 287 -9.70 9.03 3.97
C TRP A 287 -9.58 9.09 5.48
N GLN A 288 -9.73 7.92 6.08
CA GLN A 288 -9.25 7.60 7.41
C GLN A 288 -8.16 6.55 7.23
N TRP A 289 -7.04 6.71 7.93
CA TRP A 289 -5.94 5.75 7.90
C TRP A 289 -5.31 5.68 9.26
N GLY A 290 -4.82 4.52 9.69
CA GLY A 290 -4.06 4.43 10.92
C GLY A 290 -3.25 3.16 11.03
N GLN A 291 -2.20 3.24 11.84
CA GLN A 291 -1.28 2.14 12.07
C GLN A 291 -0.74 2.14 13.49
N VAL A 292 -0.50 0.94 13.99
CA VAL A 292 0.22 0.69 15.24
C VAL A 292 1.00 -0.61 15.11
N ALA A 293 2.16 -0.66 15.76
CA ALA A 293 2.96 -1.87 15.88
C ALA A 293 3.31 -2.14 17.34
N HIS A 294 3.34 -3.41 17.72
CA HIS A 294 3.71 -3.88 19.04
C HIS A 294 4.38 -5.25 18.90
N ASP A 295 5.58 -5.40 19.45
CA ASP A 295 6.40 -6.61 19.32
C ASP A 295 6.57 -7.08 17.87
N ASP A 296 6.06 -8.27 17.53
CA ASP A 296 6.11 -8.85 16.19
C ASP A 296 4.88 -8.51 15.33
N LEU A 297 3.91 -7.79 15.89
CA LEU A 297 2.64 -7.47 15.27
C LEU A 297 2.60 -6.06 14.67
N SER A 298 1.98 -5.95 13.51
CA SER A 298 1.68 -4.70 12.82
C SER A 298 0.20 -4.65 12.45
N PHE A 299 -0.44 -3.53 12.73
CA PHE A 299 -1.85 -3.27 12.48
C PHE A 299 -1.95 -2.08 11.54
N VAL A 300 -2.81 -2.20 10.54
CA VAL A 300 -3.17 -1.10 9.65
C VAL A 300 -4.66 -1.14 9.40
N TYR A 301 -5.30 0.01 9.45
CA TYR A 301 -6.68 0.17 9.07
C TYR A 301 -6.82 1.37 8.14
N GLY A 302 -7.88 1.35 7.34
CA GLY A 302 -8.20 2.49 6.50
C GLY A 302 -9.58 2.43 5.90
N ARG A 303 -10.05 3.59 5.47
CA ARG A 303 -11.29 3.75 4.70
C ARG A 303 -11.15 4.95 3.78
N VAL A 304 -11.52 4.76 2.51
CA VAL A 304 -11.52 5.82 1.51
C VAL A 304 -12.94 6.29 1.25
N PHE A 305 -13.11 7.61 1.16
CA PHE A 305 -14.35 8.27 0.83
C PHE A 305 -14.20 8.96 -0.54
N PRO A 306 -14.63 8.31 -1.63
CA PRO A 306 -14.62 8.92 -2.95
C PRO A 306 -15.62 10.10 -3.05
N PRO A 307 -15.51 10.95 -4.08
CA PRO A 307 -16.59 11.86 -4.45
C PRO A 307 -17.89 11.09 -4.76
N ARG A 308 -19.04 11.60 -4.29
CA ARG A 308 -20.35 10.90 -4.43
C ARG A 308 -20.77 10.71 -5.89
N ASP A 309 -20.27 11.53 -6.81
CA ASP A 309 -20.59 11.47 -8.23
C ASP A 309 -19.76 10.41 -9.01
N VAL A 310 -18.71 9.85 -8.40
CA VAL A 310 -17.90 8.76 -8.99
C VAL A 310 -18.14 7.41 -8.30
N ALA A 311 -18.43 7.40 -7.00
CA ALA A 311 -18.80 6.20 -6.25
C ALA A 311 -19.55 6.55 -4.95
N ASP A 312 -20.40 5.64 -4.48
CA ASP A 312 -21.11 5.79 -3.21
C ASP A 312 -20.16 5.54 -2.02
N PRO A 313 -19.80 6.56 -1.22
CA PRO A 313 -18.84 6.43 -0.13
C PRO A 313 -19.34 5.54 1.01
N ASP A 314 -20.66 5.41 1.14
CA ASP A 314 -21.30 4.62 2.19
C ASP A 314 -21.19 3.12 1.88
N ARG A 315 -20.88 2.76 0.62
CA ARG A 315 -20.68 1.37 0.16
C ARG A 315 -19.22 0.96 0.07
N ILE A 316 -18.27 1.88 0.27
CA ILE A 316 -16.84 1.56 0.32
C ILE A 316 -16.51 1.08 1.75
N PRO A 317 -16.17 -0.20 1.94
CA PRO A 317 -15.86 -0.72 3.27
C PRO A 317 -14.54 -0.15 3.78
N GLY A 318 -14.44 0.00 5.10
CA GLY A 318 -13.14 0.09 5.75
C GLY A 318 -12.44 -1.27 5.75
N PHE A 319 -11.18 -1.29 6.12
CA PHE A 319 -10.42 -2.52 6.34
C PHE A 319 -9.57 -2.43 7.59
N LEU A 320 -9.22 -3.59 8.14
CA LEU A 320 -8.19 -3.77 9.15
C LEU A 320 -7.39 -5.02 8.79
N GLY A 321 -6.06 -4.88 8.73
CA GLY A 321 -5.11 -5.98 8.54
C GLY A 321 -4.23 -6.13 9.78
N VAL A 322 -3.98 -7.38 10.17
CA VAL A 322 -3.01 -7.72 11.21
C VAL A 322 -1.95 -8.64 10.64
N LEU A 323 -0.70 -8.22 10.74
CA LEU A 323 0.45 -8.94 10.21
C LEU A 323 1.42 -9.27 11.34
N GLY A 324 1.91 -10.50 11.36
CA GLY A 324 2.98 -10.94 12.23
C GLY A 324 4.33 -10.96 11.51
N SER A 325 5.37 -11.43 12.19
CA SER A 325 6.71 -11.61 11.63
C SER A 325 6.81 -12.58 10.44
N LYS A 326 5.79 -13.42 10.23
CA LYS A 326 5.75 -14.43 9.15
C LYS A 326 4.70 -14.16 8.07
N GLY A 327 4.05 -13.00 8.09
CA GLY A 327 2.97 -12.69 7.15
C GLY A 327 1.66 -12.27 7.84
N PRO A 328 0.60 -12.06 7.05
CA PRO A 328 -0.71 -11.75 7.56
C PRO A 328 -1.29 -12.87 8.43
N ILE A 329 -1.89 -12.47 9.54
CA ILE A 329 -2.62 -13.34 10.47
C ILE A 329 -4.13 -13.24 10.17
N GLY A 330 -4.61 -12.03 9.88
CA GLY A 330 -6.02 -11.81 9.56
C GLY A 330 -6.29 -10.49 8.86
N PHE A 331 -7.40 -10.46 8.14
CA PHE A 331 -7.98 -9.26 7.55
C PHE A 331 -9.48 -9.20 7.84
N SER A 332 -10.00 -8.00 8.01
CA SER A 332 -11.44 -7.74 8.06
C SER A 332 -11.79 -6.54 7.18
N THR A 333 -12.95 -6.63 6.52
CA THR A 333 -13.62 -5.51 5.85
C THR A 333 -14.90 -5.07 6.58
N ALA A 334 -15.26 -5.77 7.66
CA ALA A 334 -16.34 -5.36 8.55
C ALA A 334 -15.73 -4.51 9.67
N VAL A 335 -15.43 -3.26 9.30
CA VAL A 335 -14.72 -2.30 10.13
C VAL A 335 -15.52 -1.01 10.27
N SER A 336 -15.74 -0.55 11.51
CA SER A 336 -16.16 0.82 11.80
C SER A 336 -14.98 1.64 12.29
N ILE A 337 -14.92 2.90 11.88
CA ILE A 337 -13.93 3.89 12.32
C ILE A 337 -14.73 5.10 12.78
N GLU A 338 -14.85 5.24 14.09
CA GLU A 338 -15.63 6.27 14.75
C GLU A 338 -14.68 7.30 15.33
N GLU A 339 -14.99 8.57 15.13
CA GLU A 339 -14.15 9.66 15.59
C GLU A 339 -14.98 10.53 16.52
N SER A 340 -14.49 10.72 17.74
CA SER A 340 -15.16 11.52 18.77
C SER A 340 -14.28 12.71 19.12
N GLY A 341 -14.73 13.90 18.71
CA GLY A 341 -13.96 15.14 18.85
C GLY A 341 -12.64 15.12 18.07
N GLU A 342 -11.67 15.89 18.58
CA GLU A 342 -10.30 15.95 18.02
C GLU A 342 -9.34 14.96 18.68
N HIS A 343 -9.77 14.27 19.75
CA HIS A 343 -8.86 13.55 20.64
C HIS A 343 -8.99 12.03 20.63
N HIS A 344 -10.05 11.48 20.01
CA HIS A 344 -10.32 10.05 20.08
C HIS A 344 -10.77 9.45 18.76
N ILE A 345 -10.20 8.27 18.43
CA ILE A 345 -10.65 7.41 17.33
C ILE A 345 -10.87 6.01 17.89
N LEU A 346 -12.03 5.42 17.59
CA LEU A 346 -12.36 4.04 17.90
C LEU A 346 -12.46 3.24 16.60
N VAL A 347 -11.76 2.12 16.53
CA VAL A 347 -11.84 1.19 15.41
C VAL A 347 -12.32 -0.14 15.92
N HIS A 348 -13.41 -0.63 15.35
CA HIS A 348 -13.96 -1.95 15.64
C HIS A 348 -13.86 -2.79 14.38
N ALA A 349 -13.16 -3.92 14.46
CA ALA A 349 -13.04 -4.88 13.37
C ALA A 349 -13.62 -6.23 13.79
N ARG A 350 -14.48 -6.80 12.96
CA ARG A 350 -15.15 -8.09 13.22
C ARG A 350 -14.98 -9.04 12.04
N GLY A 351 -14.99 -10.34 12.28
CA GLY A 351 -14.82 -11.36 11.25
C GLY A 351 -14.52 -12.72 11.85
N ARG A 352 -14.41 -13.74 10.99
CA ARG A 352 -14.19 -15.12 11.45
C ARG A 352 -12.88 -15.31 12.21
N ALA A 353 -11.85 -14.54 11.87
CA ALA A 353 -10.51 -14.63 12.46
C ALA A 353 -10.08 -13.33 13.16
N ILE A 354 -10.98 -12.34 13.29
CA ILE A 354 -10.69 -11.04 13.89
C ILE A 354 -11.89 -10.60 14.71
N ASP A 355 -11.65 -10.25 15.96
CA ASP A 355 -12.53 -9.44 16.79
C ASP A 355 -11.66 -8.49 17.60
N LEU A 356 -11.47 -7.28 17.10
CA LEU A 356 -10.52 -6.31 17.67
C LEU A 356 -11.14 -4.96 17.87
N ASP A 357 -10.76 -4.34 18.99
CA ASP A 357 -11.05 -2.96 19.32
C ASP A 357 -9.73 -2.20 19.46
N LEU A 358 -9.59 -1.11 18.72
CA LEU A 358 -8.44 -0.20 18.80
C LEU A 358 -8.97 1.17 19.22
N ALA A 359 -8.61 1.61 20.42
CA ALA A 359 -8.92 2.95 20.92
C ALA A 359 -7.67 3.83 20.85
N PHE A 360 -7.72 4.87 20.03
CA PHE A 360 -6.63 5.82 19.84
C PHE A 360 -6.88 7.09 20.66
N ALA A 361 -5.94 7.43 21.54
CA ALA A 361 -5.88 8.72 22.20
C ALA A 361 -4.87 9.61 21.46
N VAL A 362 -5.36 10.69 20.86
CA VAL A 362 -4.53 11.66 20.12
C VAL A 362 -3.78 12.54 21.12
N GLU A 363 -2.46 12.51 21.06
CA GLU A 363 -1.58 13.37 21.85
C GLU A 363 -1.15 14.61 21.06
N ARG A 364 -1.02 14.47 19.74
CA ARG A 364 -0.54 15.52 18.84
C ARG A 364 -1.21 15.44 17.47
N SER A 365 -1.34 16.60 16.85
CA SER A 365 -1.88 16.74 15.49
C SER A 365 -1.07 17.76 14.70
N ALA A 366 -0.66 17.40 13.48
CA ALA A 366 -0.16 18.34 12.49
C ALA A 366 -1.26 18.59 11.46
N ARG A 367 -1.57 19.86 11.21
CA ARG A 367 -2.60 20.30 10.27
C ARG A 367 -1.96 20.76 8.97
N THR A 368 -2.42 20.23 7.85
CA THR A 368 -1.96 20.62 6.52
C THR A 368 -3.16 20.95 5.63
N ALA A 369 -3.14 22.11 4.98
CA ALA A 369 -4.06 22.41 3.89
C ALA A 369 -3.69 21.54 2.68
N MET A 370 -4.51 20.53 2.38
CA MET A 370 -4.24 19.58 1.31
C MET A 370 -4.95 19.99 0.02
N SER A 371 -4.29 20.82 -0.80
CA SER A 371 -4.90 21.39 -2.01
C SER A 371 -5.29 20.35 -3.07
N MET A 372 -4.63 19.18 -3.11
CA MET A 372 -4.95 18.13 -4.09
C MET A 372 -6.32 17.47 -3.88
N THR A 373 -6.83 17.47 -2.65
CA THR A 373 -8.15 16.91 -2.31
C THR A 373 -9.25 17.95 -2.37
N ALA A 374 -8.90 19.22 -2.61
CA ALA A 374 -9.86 20.31 -2.68
C ALA A 374 -10.91 20.05 -3.77
N SER A 375 -12.18 20.16 -3.40
CA SER A 375 -13.29 20.15 -4.34
C SER A 375 -13.70 21.59 -4.68
N ALA A 376 -14.18 21.84 -5.90
CA ALA A 376 -14.58 23.18 -6.33
C ALA A 376 -15.87 23.68 -5.66
N SER A 377 -16.61 22.82 -4.96
CA SER A 377 -17.97 23.07 -4.46
C SER A 377 -18.22 22.62 -3.02
N GLY A 378 -17.20 22.12 -2.31
CA GLY A 378 -17.35 21.54 -0.96
C GLY A 378 -16.78 22.42 0.16
N THR A 379 -17.22 22.15 1.38
CA THR A 379 -16.58 22.67 2.60
C THR A 379 -15.09 22.32 2.53
N PRO A 380 -14.19 23.30 2.69
CA PRO A 380 -12.78 22.98 2.68
C PRO A 380 -12.46 22.11 3.92
N PHE A 381 -11.53 21.17 3.78
CA PHE A 381 -11.15 20.25 4.85
C PHE A 381 -9.67 20.41 5.14
N ASP A 382 -9.35 20.38 6.43
CA ASP A 382 -7.99 20.22 6.92
C ASP A 382 -7.61 18.74 6.96
N PHE A 383 -6.47 18.41 6.38
CA PHE A 383 -5.85 17.10 6.55
C PHE A 383 -5.06 17.09 7.86
N LEU A 384 -5.35 16.10 8.69
CA LEU A 384 -4.72 15.93 10.00
C LEU A 384 -3.85 14.69 9.99
N GLN A 385 -2.58 14.86 10.37
CA GLN A 385 -1.67 13.78 10.73
C GLN A 385 -1.58 13.71 12.25
N LEU A 386 -1.99 12.58 12.80
CA LEU A 386 -2.16 12.38 14.23
C LEU A 386 -1.07 11.45 14.78
N GLY A 387 -0.67 11.71 16.02
CA GLY A 387 0.20 10.85 16.79
C GLY A 387 -0.33 10.70 18.21
N GLY A 388 -0.17 9.51 18.78
CA GLY A 388 -0.65 9.23 20.11
C GLY A 388 -0.51 7.76 20.48
N GLU A 389 -1.34 7.29 21.39
CA GLU A 389 -1.31 5.92 21.90
C GLU A 389 -2.59 5.16 21.53
N TYR A 390 -2.42 3.95 21.03
CA TYR A 390 -3.50 2.99 20.86
C TYR A 390 -3.56 2.05 22.05
N ARG A 391 -4.77 1.79 22.53
CA ARG A 391 -5.13 0.63 23.33
C ARG A 391 -5.75 -0.41 22.42
N VAL A 392 -5.16 -1.60 22.32
CA VAL A 392 -5.63 -2.69 21.45
C VAL A 392 -6.08 -3.87 22.29
N THR A 393 -7.33 -4.30 22.09
CA THR A 393 -7.93 -5.44 22.81
C THR A 393 -8.68 -6.37 21.86
N GLY A 394 -8.72 -7.66 22.17
CA GLY A 394 -9.55 -8.64 21.46
C GLY A 394 -8.75 -9.86 21.00
N HIS A 395 -9.06 -10.41 19.84
CA HIS A 395 -8.34 -11.55 19.28
C HIS A 395 -8.17 -11.52 17.76
N VAL A 396 -7.11 -12.18 17.30
CA VAL A 396 -6.84 -12.43 15.88
C VAL A 396 -6.18 -13.80 15.69
N GLY A 397 -6.78 -14.64 14.84
CA GLY A 397 -6.46 -16.06 14.81
C GLY A 397 -6.57 -16.66 16.21
N ASP A 398 -5.51 -17.33 16.66
CA ASP A 398 -5.43 -17.92 18.01
C ASP A 398 -4.83 -16.97 19.07
N ARG A 399 -4.54 -15.71 18.70
CA ARG A 399 -3.86 -14.74 19.58
C ARG A 399 -4.88 -13.85 20.29
N VAL A 400 -4.81 -13.80 21.62
CA VAL A 400 -5.51 -12.79 22.44
C VAL A 400 -4.60 -11.59 22.62
N LEU A 401 -5.14 -10.39 22.38
CA LEU A 401 -4.41 -9.14 22.42
C LEU A 401 -4.94 -8.25 23.54
N ASP A 402 -4.01 -7.72 24.31
CA ASP A 402 -4.24 -6.71 25.34
C ASP A 402 -2.93 -5.92 25.51
N PHE A 403 -2.80 -4.80 24.79
CA PHE A 403 -1.62 -3.93 24.93
C PHE A 403 -1.95 -2.45 24.67
N SER A 404 -1.00 -1.59 25.01
CA SER A 404 -0.94 -0.21 24.55
C SER A 404 0.36 0.05 23.79
N ALA A 405 0.27 0.80 22.69
CA ALA A 405 1.44 1.16 21.90
C ALA A 405 1.23 2.47 21.15
N ARG A 406 2.31 3.22 20.95
CA ARG A 406 2.26 4.46 20.19
C ARG A 406 2.08 4.19 18.70
N GLY A 407 1.09 4.83 18.08
CA GLY A 407 0.83 4.72 16.65
C GLY A 407 0.53 6.08 16.00
N ALA A 408 -0.07 6.00 14.83
CA ALA A 408 -0.46 7.15 14.03
C ALA A 408 -1.84 6.97 13.43
N ALA A 409 -2.49 8.08 13.12
CA ALA A 409 -3.70 8.11 12.32
C ALA A 409 -3.70 9.33 11.40
N GLU A 410 -4.51 9.30 10.36
CA GLU A 410 -4.74 10.38 9.41
C GLU A 410 -6.23 10.49 9.14
N THR A 411 -6.74 11.72 9.11
CA THR A 411 -8.17 11.99 8.86
C THR A 411 -8.37 13.40 8.30
N PHE A 412 -9.62 13.73 7.97
CA PHE A 412 -10.04 15.05 7.51
C PHE A 412 -11.01 15.68 8.49
N ARG A 413 -10.87 16.98 8.72
CA ARG A 413 -11.83 17.79 9.49
C ARG A 413 -12.34 18.95 8.66
N PRO A 414 -13.64 19.28 8.71
CA PRO A 414 -14.10 20.56 8.19
C PRO A 414 -13.30 21.69 8.86
N HIS A 415 -13.05 22.78 8.12
CA HIS A 415 -12.49 23.98 8.72
C HIS A 415 -13.36 24.56 9.83
#